data_AF-A0A7V4YWD3-F1
#
_entry.id   AF-A0A7V4YWD3-F1
#
_cell.length_a   1.000
_cell.length_b   1.000
_cell.length_c   1.000
_cell.angle_alpha   90.00
_cell.angle_beta   90.00
_cell.angle_gamma   90.00
#
_symmetry.space_group_name_H-M   'P 1'
#
loop_
_entity.id
_entity.type
_entity.pdbx_description
1 polymer ?
#
loop_
_entity_poly.entity_id
_entity_poly.type
_entity_poly.pdbx_seq_one_letter_code
_entity_poly.pdbx_strand_id
1 'polypeptide(L)'
;MEAKEFTVFSSLLSDVYTKAFGEQISRLPHGKAQTLCWLIHEATGELLSYKTLGNYVAAVLAKDSAAINPSDATLAILAQFVSGNDVQAGRHEMRAGAYAAWYKYRSKILTRALAA
;
A
#
# COMPACT_ATOMS: atom_id res chain seq x y z
N MET A 1 -0.72 -15.60 -0.24
CA MET A 1 -0.86 -14.78 0.98
C MET A 1 -1.93 -15.41 1.88
N GLU A 2 -1.76 -15.42 3.21
CA GLU A 2 -2.80 -15.92 4.13
C GLU A 2 -4.03 -15.00 4.16
N ALA A 3 -5.22 -15.52 4.48
CA ALA A 3 -6.46 -14.75 4.49
C ALA A 3 -6.43 -13.52 5.42
N LYS A 4 -5.79 -13.65 6.58
CA LYS A 4 -5.60 -12.53 7.53
C LYS A 4 -4.70 -11.45 6.94
N GLU A 5 -3.57 -11.84 6.35
CA GLU A 5 -2.67 -10.92 5.67
C GLU A 5 -3.33 -10.24 4.48
N PHE A 6 -4.16 -10.97 3.73
CA PHE A 6 -4.91 -10.40 2.61
C PHE A 6 -5.96 -9.37 3.06
N THR A 7 -6.55 -9.56 4.24
CA THR A 7 -7.43 -8.56 4.85
C THR A 7 -6.66 -7.29 5.19
N VAL A 8 -5.47 -7.41 5.80
CA VAL A 8 -4.60 -6.25 6.10
C VAL A 8 -4.19 -5.55 4.81
N PHE A 9 -3.79 -6.30 3.79
CA PHE A 9 -3.42 -5.77 2.48
C PHE A 9 -4.58 -5.03 1.80
N SER A 10 -5.79 -5.59 1.85
CA SER A 10 -6.99 -4.96 1.29
C SER A 10 -7.33 -3.64 1.98
N SER A 11 -7.19 -3.58 3.30
CA SER A 11 -7.32 -2.33 4.08
C SER A 11 -6.25 -1.32 3.66
N LEU A 12 -5.00 -1.76 3.50
CA LEU A 12 -3.91 -0.87 3.08
C LEU A 12 -4.19 -0.25 1.70
N LEU A 13 -4.62 -1.05 0.73
CA LEU A 13 -4.97 -0.57 -0.61
C LEU A 13 -6.17 0.37 -0.59
N SER A 14 -7.15 0.12 0.29
CA SER A 14 -8.30 1.01 0.48
C SER A 14 -7.88 2.36 1.04
N ASP A 15 -6.98 2.37 2.03
CA ASP A 15 -6.43 3.60 2.62
C ASP A 15 -5.56 4.36 1.61
N VAL A 16 -4.76 3.66 0.81
CA VAL A 16 -3.98 4.25 -0.30
C VAL A 16 -4.91 4.93 -1.30
N TYR A 17 -5.98 4.25 -1.73
CA TYR A 17 -6.93 4.78 -2.71
C TYR A 17 -7.68 6.00 -2.15
N THR A 18 -8.12 5.90 -0.89
CA THR A 18 -8.81 6.99 -0.19
C THR A 18 -7.89 8.20 -0.03
N LYS A 19 -6.62 8.00 0.32
CA LYS A 19 -5.66 9.09 0.44
C LYS A 19 -5.35 9.75 -0.90
N ALA A 20 -5.20 8.97 -1.96
CA ALA A 20 -4.84 9.48 -3.28
C ALA A 20 -5.98 10.23 -3.96
N PHE A 21 -7.22 9.76 -3.79
CA PHE A 21 -8.36 10.22 -4.60
C PHE A 21 -9.56 10.72 -3.78
N GLY A 22 -9.61 10.47 -2.47
CA GLY A 22 -10.79 10.78 -1.64
C GLY A 22 -11.98 9.85 -1.90
N GLU A 23 -11.74 8.70 -2.51
CA GLU A 23 -12.76 7.77 -2.99
C GLU A 23 -12.60 6.37 -2.35
N GLN A 24 -13.68 5.59 -2.32
CA GLN A 24 -13.57 4.16 -2.02
C GLN A 24 -12.81 3.43 -3.13
N ILE A 25 -12.11 2.35 -2.75
CA ILE A 25 -11.38 1.52 -3.72
C ILE A 25 -12.33 1.03 -4.82
N SER A 26 -11.94 1.29 -6.05
CA SER A 26 -12.67 0.89 -7.24
C SER A 26 -11.67 0.51 -8.33
N ARG A 27 -12.16 0.10 -9.49
CA ARG A 27 -11.29 -0.20 -10.64
C ARG A 27 -10.31 0.96 -10.84
N LEU A 28 -9.06 0.65 -11.15
CA LEU A 28 -8.00 1.63 -11.36
C LEU A 28 -7.71 1.76 -12.87
N PRO A 29 -8.33 2.71 -13.60
CA PRO A 29 -7.99 2.99 -14.99
C PRO A 29 -6.52 3.39 -15.13
N HIS A 30 -5.99 3.25 -16.34
CA HIS A 30 -4.59 3.56 -16.64
C HIS A 30 -4.15 4.95 -16.17
N GLY A 31 -4.94 5.99 -16.46
CA GLY A 31 -4.64 7.36 -16.03
C GLY A 31 -4.55 7.50 -14.51
N LYS A 32 -5.52 6.97 -13.75
CA LYS A 32 -5.46 6.97 -12.28
C LYS A 32 -4.29 6.14 -11.75
N ALA A 33 -3.94 5.02 -12.41
CA ALA A 33 -2.79 4.21 -12.02
C ALA A 33 -1.46 4.96 -12.19
N GLN A 34 -1.32 5.75 -13.25
CA GLN A 34 -0.17 6.64 -13.46
C GLN A 34 -0.14 7.75 -12.40
N THR A 35 -1.27 8.40 -12.13
CA THR A 35 -1.36 9.41 -11.06
C THR A 35 -0.97 8.83 -9.70
N LEU A 36 -1.48 7.64 -9.36
CA LEU A 36 -1.16 6.98 -8.10
C LEU A 36 0.34 6.66 -7.97
N CYS A 37 0.94 6.16 -9.06
CA CYS A 37 2.37 5.92 -9.13
C CYS A 37 3.17 7.20 -8.82
N TRP A 38 2.78 8.34 -9.40
CA TRP A 38 3.43 9.64 -9.14
C TRP A 38 3.24 10.12 -7.71
N LEU A 39 2.02 10.07 -7.18
CA LEU A 39 1.73 10.50 -5.80
C LEU A 39 2.52 9.69 -4.77
N ILE A 40 2.63 8.38 -4.97
CA ILE A 40 3.45 7.51 -4.11
C ILE A 40 4.92 7.92 -4.23
N HIS A 41 5.42 8.15 -5.44
CA HIS A 41 6.81 8.55 -5.65
C HIS A 41 7.13 9.90 -4.99
N GLU A 42 6.26 10.90 -5.14
CA GLU A 42 6.45 12.22 -4.53
C GLU A 42 6.48 12.14 -3.00
N ALA A 43 5.63 11.32 -2.40
CA ALA A 43 5.53 11.21 -0.94
C ALA A 43 6.59 10.30 -0.30
N THR A 44 7.09 9.31 -1.04
CA THR A 44 7.95 8.25 -0.46
C THR A 44 9.37 8.24 -1.03
N GLY A 45 9.61 8.89 -2.17
CA GLY A 45 10.84 8.79 -2.94
C GLY A 45 10.98 7.47 -3.73
N GLU A 46 10.06 6.51 -3.55
CA GLU A 46 10.12 5.18 -4.13
C GLU A 46 9.11 5.00 -5.26
N LEU A 47 9.51 4.30 -6.33
CA LEU A 47 8.67 4.13 -7.51
C LEU A 47 8.00 2.75 -7.50
N LEU A 48 6.66 2.74 -7.48
CA LEU A 48 5.86 1.54 -7.73
C LEU A 48 5.19 1.62 -9.10
N SER A 49 5.40 0.59 -9.93
CA SER A 49 4.86 0.61 -11.29
C SER A 49 3.33 0.67 -11.30
N TYR A 50 2.76 1.44 -12.23
CA TYR A 50 1.30 1.51 -12.43
C TYR A 50 0.68 0.14 -12.73
N LYS A 51 1.43 -0.80 -13.33
CA LYS A 51 0.98 -2.18 -13.58
C LYS A 51 0.84 -2.95 -12.27
N THR A 52 1.84 -2.85 -11.39
CA THR A 52 1.83 -3.46 -10.07
C THR A 52 0.62 -2.96 -9.26
N LEU A 53 0.43 -1.63 -9.22
CA LEU A 53 -0.69 -1.00 -8.53
C LEU A 53 -2.05 -1.46 -9.11
N GLY A 54 -2.16 -1.51 -10.43
CA GLY A 54 -3.36 -2.02 -11.12
C GLY A 54 -3.68 -3.47 -10.76
N ASN A 55 -2.67 -4.35 -10.75
CA ASN A 55 -2.83 -5.76 -10.39
C ASN A 55 -3.26 -5.92 -8.92
N TYR A 56 -2.72 -5.11 -8.01
CA TYR A 56 -3.10 -5.14 -6.60
C TYR A 56 -4.55 -4.73 -6.38
N VAL A 57 -4.98 -3.63 -7.01
CA VAL A 57 -6.37 -3.20 -6.95
C VAL A 57 -7.30 -4.26 -7.54
N ALA A 58 -6.94 -4.84 -8.70
CA ALA A 58 -7.73 -5.91 -9.32
C ALA A 58 -7.87 -7.14 -8.41
N ALA A 59 -6.78 -7.58 -7.78
CA ALA A 59 -6.78 -8.72 -6.86
C ALA A 59 -7.65 -8.47 -5.61
N VAL A 60 -7.57 -7.27 -5.02
CA VAL A 60 -8.41 -6.89 -3.87
C VAL A 60 -9.89 -6.90 -4.24
N LEU A 61 -10.25 -6.30 -5.38
CA LEU A 61 -11.63 -6.26 -5.86
C LEU A 61 -12.17 -7.67 -6.21
N ALA A 62 -11.32 -8.53 -6.76
CA ALA A 62 -11.65 -9.92 -7.06
C ALA A 62 -11.64 -10.84 -5.83
N LYS A 63 -11.17 -10.36 -4.68
CA LYS A 63 -10.89 -11.15 -3.46
C LYS A 63 -9.95 -12.34 -3.73
N ASP A 64 -9.01 -12.16 -4.65
CA ASP A 64 -8.06 -13.19 -5.07
C ASP A 64 -6.68 -12.94 -4.46
N SER A 65 -6.43 -13.58 -3.31
CA SER A 65 -5.15 -13.48 -2.60
C SER A 65 -4.03 -14.30 -3.24
N ALA A 66 -4.33 -15.14 -4.24
CA ALA A 66 -3.35 -15.97 -4.95
C ALA A 66 -2.77 -15.25 -6.17
N ALA A 67 -3.50 -14.27 -6.73
CA ALA A 67 -3.07 -13.47 -7.87
C ALA A 67 -1.89 -12.51 -7.58
N ILE A 68 -1.53 -12.31 -6.31
CA ILE A 68 -0.53 -11.32 -5.90
C ILE A 68 0.41 -11.87 -4.82
N ASN A 69 1.63 -11.36 -4.84
CA ASN A 69 2.64 -11.63 -3.81
C ASN A 69 3.49 -10.37 -3.57
N PRO A 70 2.94 -9.33 -2.92
CA PRO A 70 3.68 -8.10 -2.62
C PRO A 70 4.84 -8.41 -1.65
N SER A 71 6.01 -7.80 -1.92
CA SER A 71 7.14 -7.86 -0.99
C SER A 71 6.92 -6.93 0.20
N ASP A 72 7.58 -7.21 1.33
CA ASP A 72 7.59 -6.31 2.49
C ASP A 72 8.04 -4.89 2.14
N ALA A 73 8.96 -4.74 1.18
CA ALA A 73 9.36 -3.43 0.66
C ALA A 73 8.20 -2.69 0.00
N THR A 74 7.44 -3.39 -0.84
CA THR A 74 6.27 -2.81 -1.50
C THR A 74 5.21 -2.41 -0.48
N LEU A 75 4.98 -3.26 0.53
CA LEU A 75 4.04 -2.99 1.60
C LEU A 75 4.47 -1.80 2.45
N ALA A 76 5.78 -1.64 2.70
CA ALA A 76 6.33 -0.50 3.43
C ALA A 76 6.15 0.81 2.68
N ILE A 77 6.38 0.84 1.36
CA ILE A 77 6.15 2.02 0.51
C ILE A 77 4.68 2.45 0.59
N LEU A 78 3.75 1.52 0.42
CA LEU A 78 2.32 1.80 0.49
C LEU A 78 1.89 2.28 1.89
N ALA A 79 2.38 1.64 2.96
CA ALA A 79 2.09 2.02 4.34
C ALA A 79 2.66 3.40 4.70
N GLN A 80 3.82 3.74 4.15
CA GLN A 80 4.43 5.05 4.30
C GLN A 80 3.62 6.13 3.59
N PHE A 81 3.20 5.89 2.35
CA PHE A 81 2.30 6.78 1.63
C PHE A 81 1.06 7.08 2.45
N VAL A 82 0.39 6.06 3.01
CA VAL A 82 -0.80 6.24 3.88
C VAL A 82 -0.46 7.06 5.12
N SER A 83 0.61 6.69 5.82
CA SER A 83 0.98 7.31 7.11
C SER A 83 1.34 8.80 6.99
N GLY A 84 1.77 9.26 5.80
CA GLY A 84 2.16 10.66 5.59
C GLY A 84 3.41 11.07 6.37
N ASN A 85 4.21 10.09 6.82
CA ASN A 85 5.52 10.38 7.35
C ASN A 85 6.42 10.70 6.15
N ASP A 86 6.56 11.98 5.84
CA ASP A 86 7.54 12.46 4.88
C ASP A 86 8.90 11.88 5.23
N VAL A 87 9.46 11.08 4.33
CA VAL A 87 10.91 10.86 4.37
C VAL A 87 11.49 12.20 3.99
N GLN A 88 12.08 12.90 4.96
CA GLN A 88 12.95 14.00 4.61
C GLN A 88 13.90 13.50 3.52
N ALA A 89 13.83 14.17 2.36
CA ALA A 89 14.56 13.86 1.15
C ALA A 89 16.00 13.46 1.47
N GLY A 90 16.25 12.16 1.48
CA GLY A 90 17.53 11.60 1.87
C GLY A 90 17.53 10.15 1.50
N ARG A 91 18.17 9.85 0.37
CA ARG A 91 18.36 8.49 -0.18
C ARG A 91 18.66 7.53 0.98
N HIS A 92 17.69 6.70 1.34
CA HIS A 92 17.83 5.79 2.45
C HIS A 92 18.10 4.40 1.89
N GLU A 93 19.38 4.06 1.84
CA GLU A 93 19.82 2.67 1.94
C GLU A 93 18.99 1.96 3.01
N MET A 94 18.55 0.73 2.72
CA MET A 94 17.75 -0.12 3.60
C MET A 94 18.45 -0.33 4.96
N ARG A 95 18.26 0.61 5.88
CA ARG A 95 18.64 0.49 7.30
C ARG A 95 17.51 -0.19 8.06
N ALA A 96 17.85 -0.73 9.23
CA ALA A 96 17.02 -1.59 10.11
C ALA A 96 15.61 -1.08 10.52
N GLY A 97 15.15 0.07 10.00
CA GLY A 97 13.79 0.62 10.17
C GLY A 97 12.98 0.73 8.87
N ALA A 98 13.50 0.30 7.71
CA ALA A 98 12.85 0.51 6.40
C ALA A 98 11.42 -0.05 6.32
N TYR A 99 11.15 -1.16 7.00
CA TYR A 99 9.82 -1.80 7.01
C TYR A 99 8.94 -1.37 8.19
N ALA A 100 9.39 -0.45 9.03
CA ALA A 100 8.67 -0.08 10.25
C ALA A 100 7.27 0.48 9.95
N ALA A 101 7.10 1.21 8.84
CA ALA A 101 5.80 1.71 8.41
C ALA A 101 4.80 0.57 8.16
N TRP A 102 5.24 -0.49 7.46
CA TRP A 102 4.42 -1.67 7.21
C TRP A 102 4.02 -2.38 8.50
N TYR A 103 5.00 -2.73 9.35
CA TYR A 103 4.71 -3.49 10.57
C TYR A 103 3.84 -2.69 11.55
N LYS A 104 4.02 -1.36 11.65
CA LYS A 104 3.13 -0.49 12.43
C LYS A 104 1.70 -0.50 11.88
N TYR A 105 1.54 -0.38 10.56
CA TYR A 105 0.25 -0.42 9.90
C TYR A 105 -0.44 -1.77 10.13
N ARG A 106 0.26 -2.87 9.84
CA ARG A 106 -0.23 -4.24 10.03
C ARG A 106 -0.72 -4.48 11.45
N SER A 107 0.10 -4.16 12.45
CA SER A 107 -0.29 -4.30 13.85
C SER A 107 -1.53 -3.49 14.20
N LYS A 108 -1.63 -2.24 13.72
CA LYS A 108 -2.82 -1.39 13.93
C LYS A 108 -4.10 -2.01 13.37
N ILE A 109 -4.05 -2.57 12.17
CA ILE A 109 -5.21 -3.21 11.54
C ILE A 109 -5.59 -4.52 12.25
N LEU A 110 -4.60 -5.35 12.58
CA LEU A 110 -4.86 -6.61 13.29
C LEU A 110 -5.45 -6.37 14.70
N THR A 111 -4.95 -5.37 15.43
CA THR A 111 -5.53 -5.01 16.75
C THR A 111 -6.97 -4.52 16.62
N ARG A 112 -7.30 -3.74 15.59
CA ARG A 112 -8.68 -3.29 15.33
C ARG A 112 -9.61 -4.46 15.03
N ALA A 113 -9.16 -5.43 14.24
CA ALA A 113 -9.94 -6.61 13.89
C ALA A 113 -10.21 -7.55 15.09
N LEU A 114 -9.38 -7.49 16.14
CA LEU A 114 -9.59 -8.26 17.37
C LEU A 114 -10.49 -7.55 18.39
N ALA A 115 -10.70 -6.24 18.25
CA ALA A 115 -11.51 -5.42 19.15
C ALA A 115 -12.95 -5.20 18.65
N ALA A 116 -13.28 -5.68 17.45
CA ALA A 116 -14.61 -5.64 16.83
C ALA A 116 -15.26 -7.02 16.90
#